data_AF-A0A974VST3-F1
#
_entry.id   AF-A0A974VST3-F1
#
_cell.length_a   1.000
_cell.length_b   1.000
_cell.length_c   1.000
_cell.angle_alpha   90.00
_cell.angle_beta   90.00
_cell.angle_gamma   90.00
#
_symmetry.space_group_name_H-M   'P 1'
#
loop_
_entity.id
_entity.type
_entity.pdbx_description
1 polymer ?
#
loop_
_entity_poly.entity_id
_entity_poly.type
_entity_poly.pdbx_seq_one_letter_code
_entity_poly.pdbx_strand_id
1 'polypeptide(L)'
;MKTAVLSFGIEFLGPVILADPSRPDCAEWPPAPARVYAALVAAACDHGLGEDVVRALQALEGTAPAITAPHASFYPAHRIAVPTAHTFRGLALMAAPEVFPASPVVSYHWPVAADAAPLIGRAVRRLSHVGRGESLVLGDVYAAERVPEPNLVPDRTGDLYLRVPTAGRYQTLERDYLRGRCSASLDPAQPYRWLAGDAPATAQTGPWGRLIALRTKPCDIRSAAHLAEGLRAAVLARLGDDAPAQIHGHGTHDHVAWLALPHIGGEHGDGSVLGVAALLPANMEPEAERALLTALAGLRGIPLRGRRIPVSLPAQALATLQSATWSRPSRLWASATPLVLEHRVGTDARRAVAQAIARAGYPRPIRVESGVVPYLRGAVHASETYPRREHDLPRRHALVEFAEPVTGPLLAGGERYFGLGLFKPLPFARTGND
;
A
#
# COMPACT_ATOMS: atom_id res chain seq x y z
N MET A 1 20.88 -29.55 -6.43
CA MET A 1 19.97 -29.55 -7.60
C MET A 1 20.11 -28.18 -8.27
N LYS A 2 20.15 -28.10 -9.60
CA LYS A 2 20.25 -26.81 -10.30
C LYS A 2 18.94 -26.05 -10.12
N THR A 3 18.99 -24.85 -9.53
CA THR A 3 17.85 -23.93 -9.44
C THR A 3 17.55 -23.40 -10.84
N ALA A 4 16.32 -23.56 -11.30
CA ALA A 4 15.79 -22.97 -12.51
C ALA A 4 14.74 -21.90 -12.15
N VAL A 5 14.35 -21.07 -13.12
CA VAL A 5 13.23 -20.13 -12.95
C VAL A 5 12.11 -20.58 -13.88
N LEU A 6 10.98 -20.97 -13.29
CA LEU A 6 9.76 -21.20 -14.04
C LEU A 6 9.11 -19.85 -14.31
N SER A 7 8.99 -19.48 -15.58
CA SER A 7 8.31 -18.27 -16.01
C SER A 7 7.02 -18.64 -16.74
N PHE A 8 5.89 -18.10 -16.29
CA PHE A 8 4.60 -18.31 -16.94
C PHE A 8 3.77 -17.05 -16.94
N GLY A 9 2.92 -16.90 -17.96
CA GLY A 9 1.97 -15.81 -18.12
C GLY A 9 0.57 -16.24 -17.72
N ILE A 10 -0.18 -15.29 -17.17
CA ILE A 10 -1.62 -15.38 -16.95
C ILE A 10 -2.27 -14.25 -17.75
N GLU A 11 -3.08 -14.60 -18.74
CA GLU A 11 -3.85 -13.67 -19.56
C GLU A 11 -5.28 -13.60 -19.04
N PHE A 12 -5.72 -12.41 -18.62
CA PHE A 12 -7.11 -12.15 -18.23
C PHE A 12 -7.99 -11.98 -19.47
N LEU A 13 -9.06 -12.77 -19.56
CA LEU A 13 -9.95 -12.80 -20.73
C LEU A 13 -11.11 -11.81 -20.68
N GLY A 14 -11.25 -11.09 -19.57
CA GLY A 14 -12.41 -10.24 -19.31
C GLY A 14 -12.21 -9.33 -18.10
N PRO A 15 -13.30 -8.88 -17.44
CA PRO A 15 -13.22 -8.01 -16.27
C PRO A 15 -12.36 -8.62 -15.17
N VAL A 16 -11.41 -7.84 -14.66
CA VAL A 16 -10.53 -8.27 -13.58
C VAL A 16 -11.10 -7.76 -12.26
N ILE A 17 -11.63 -8.67 -11.45
CA ILE A 17 -12.29 -8.36 -10.17
C ILE A 17 -11.48 -8.98 -9.04
N LEU A 18 -10.49 -8.22 -8.59
CA LEU A 18 -9.54 -8.67 -7.57
C LEU A 18 -9.68 -7.77 -6.36
N ALA A 19 -10.50 -8.18 -5.40
CA ALA A 19 -10.61 -7.44 -4.14
C ALA A 19 -9.42 -7.72 -3.22
N ASP A 20 -8.89 -6.68 -2.59
CA ASP A 20 -7.96 -6.79 -1.48
C ASP A 20 -8.70 -7.46 -0.30
N PRO A 21 -8.24 -8.62 0.22
CA PRO A 21 -8.91 -9.32 1.31
C PRO A 21 -8.99 -8.51 2.62
N SER A 22 -8.11 -7.52 2.82
CA SER A 22 -8.15 -6.61 3.97
C SER A 22 -9.09 -5.42 3.74
N ARG A 23 -9.41 -5.12 2.47
CA ARG A 23 -10.19 -3.98 1.98
C ARG A 23 -11.04 -4.42 0.78
N PRO A 24 -12.18 -5.09 0.99
CA PRO A 24 -12.97 -5.63 -0.11
C PRO A 24 -13.44 -4.56 -1.13
N ASP A 25 -13.48 -3.29 -0.71
CA ASP A 25 -13.78 -2.11 -1.54
C ASP A 25 -12.65 -1.68 -2.47
N CYS A 26 -11.44 -2.23 -2.31
CA CYS A 26 -10.25 -1.90 -3.09
C CYS A 26 -9.80 -3.03 -3.98
N ALA A 27 -9.32 -2.64 -5.15
CA ALA A 27 -8.63 -3.54 -6.05
C ALA A 27 -7.25 -3.91 -5.50
N GLU A 28 -6.89 -5.18 -5.64
CA GLU A 28 -5.56 -5.72 -5.50
C GLU A 28 -4.94 -5.89 -6.89
N TRP A 29 -3.80 -5.23 -7.11
CA TRP A 29 -3.04 -5.40 -8.34
C TRP A 29 -1.53 -5.18 -8.13
N PRO A 30 -0.66 -5.98 -8.78
CA PRO A 30 -0.99 -7.22 -9.51
C PRO A 30 -1.59 -8.29 -8.58
N PRO A 31 -2.18 -9.37 -9.11
CA PRO A 31 -2.68 -10.46 -8.27
C PRO A 31 -1.56 -10.96 -7.36
N ALA A 32 -1.82 -11.05 -6.05
CA ALA A 32 -0.79 -11.50 -5.11
C ALA A 32 -0.33 -12.94 -5.46
N PRO A 33 0.97 -13.29 -5.32
CA PRO A 33 1.45 -14.65 -5.54
C PRO A 33 0.66 -15.73 -4.80
N ALA A 34 0.22 -15.45 -3.58
CA ALA A 34 -0.65 -16.34 -2.81
C ALA A 34 -2.01 -16.61 -3.49
N ARG A 35 -2.56 -15.64 -4.21
CA ARG A 35 -3.80 -15.78 -4.97
C ARG A 35 -3.61 -16.65 -6.21
N VAL A 36 -2.51 -16.44 -6.93
CA VAL A 36 -2.13 -17.29 -8.07
C VAL A 36 -1.83 -18.71 -7.62
N TYR A 37 -1.13 -18.88 -6.49
CA TYR A 37 -0.90 -20.18 -5.88
C TYR A 37 -2.21 -20.90 -5.56
N ALA A 38 -3.18 -20.21 -4.96
CA ALA A 38 -4.50 -20.78 -4.69
C ALA A 38 -5.22 -21.22 -5.97
N ALA A 39 -5.11 -20.45 -7.05
CA ALA A 39 -5.67 -20.82 -8.36
C ALA A 39 -4.98 -22.05 -8.96
N LEU A 40 -3.65 -22.18 -8.83
CA LEU A 40 -2.90 -23.36 -9.27
C LEU A 40 -3.30 -24.62 -8.48
N VAL A 41 -3.50 -24.50 -7.16
CA VAL A 41 -3.98 -25.61 -6.33
C VAL A 41 -5.40 -26.00 -6.71
N ALA A 42 -6.29 -25.02 -6.90
CA ALA A 42 -7.66 -25.28 -7.37
C ALA A 42 -7.67 -26.01 -8.72
N ALA A 43 -6.88 -25.55 -9.69
CA ALA A 43 -6.74 -26.21 -10.99
C ALA A 43 -6.19 -27.65 -10.86
N ALA A 44 -5.25 -27.89 -9.93
CA ALA A 44 -4.76 -29.22 -9.67
C ALA A 44 -5.83 -30.15 -9.08
N CYS A 45 -6.64 -29.65 -8.13
CA CYS A 45 -7.73 -30.40 -7.53
C CYS A 45 -8.87 -30.67 -8.54
N ASP A 46 -9.33 -29.64 -9.26
CA ASP A 46 -10.43 -29.73 -10.25
C ASP A 46 -10.14 -30.75 -11.36
N HIS A 47 -8.86 -30.90 -11.72
CA HIS A 47 -8.42 -31.81 -12.78
C HIS A 47 -7.75 -33.09 -12.27
N GLY A 48 -7.75 -33.33 -10.96
CA GLY A 48 -7.15 -34.52 -10.36
C GLY A 48 -5.69 -34.75 -10.76
N LEU A 49 -4.87 -33.68 -10.74
CA LEU A 49 -3.45 -33.79 -11.08
C LEU A 49 -2.73 -34.64 -10.01
N GLY A 50 -1.78 -35.47 -10.46
CA GLY A 50 -1.14 -36.50 -9.63
C GLY A 50 -0.23 -35.95 -8.51
N GLU A 51 0.23 -36.85 -7.63
CA GLU A 51 1.10 -36.53 -6.48
C GLU A 51 2.44 -35.89 -6.87
N ASP A 52 2.90 -36.12 -8.10
CA ASP A 52 4.05 -35.45 -8.69
C ASP A 52 3.82 -33.94 -8.82
N VAL A 53 2.66 -33.53 -9.35
CA VAL A 53 2.26 -32.12 -9.45
C VAL A 53 2.05 -31.52 -8.06
N VAL A 54 1.44 -32.25 -7.14
CA VAL A 54 1.25 -31.82 -5.75
C VAL A 54 2.58 -31.47 -5.08
N ARG A 55 3.57 -32.37 -5.16
CA ARG A 55 4.91 -32.12 -4.60
C ARG A 55 5.59 -30.93 -5.27
N ALA A 56 5.41 -30.75 -6.58
CA ALA A 56 5.96 -29.62 -7.31
C ALA A 56 5.31 -28.28 -6.89
N LEU A 57 3.99 -28.26 -6.64
CA LEU A 57 3.30 -27.07 -6.11
C LEU A 57 3.75 -26.74 -4.69
N GLN A 58 3.86 -27.74 -3.81
CA GLN A 58 4.38 -27.54 -2.44
C GLN A 58 5.78 -26.92 -2.43
N ALA A 59 6.61 -27.18 -3.45
CA ALA A 59 7.93 -26.57 -3.57
C ALA A 59 7.91 -25.04 -3.85
N LEU A 60 6.76 -24.47 -4.26
CA LEU A 60 6.58 -23.02 -4.42
C LEU A 60 6.42 -22.29 -3.07
N GLU A 61 6.04 -23.01 -2.02
CA GLU A 61 5.79 -22.44 -0.70
C GLU A 61 7.07 -21.83 -0.10
N GLY A 62 6.91 -20.67 0.56
CA GLY A 62 8.01 -19.94 1.18
C GLY A 62 8.87 -19.13 0.19
N THR A 63 8.63 -19.24 -1.12
CA THR A 63 9.41 -18.54 -2.14
C THR A 63 8.58 -17.44 -2.80
N ALA A 64 9.09 -16.20 -2.74
CA ALA A 64 8.51 -15.05 -3.41
C ALA A 64 8.98 -14.98 -4.88
N PRO A 65 8.08 -15.00 -5.88
CA PRO A 65 8.46 -14.88 -7.28
C PRO A 65 8.77 -13.42 -7.65
N ALA A 66 9.58 -13.22 -8.70
CA ALA A 66 9.55 -11.94 -9.42
C ALA A 66 8.32 -11.89 -10.34
N ILE A 67 7.87 -10.69 -10.69
CA ILE A 67 6.62 -10.47 -11.44
C ILE A 67 6.91 -9.50 -12.60
N THR A 68 6.33 -9.79 -13.76
CA THR A 68 6.12 -8.80 -14.82
C THR A 68 4.65 -8.41 -14.82
N ALA A 69 4.33 -7.21 -14.37
CA ALA A 69 2.96 -6.73 -14.29
C ALA A 69 2.82 -5.38 -15.00
N PRO A 70 1.80 -5.19 -15.85
CA PRO A 70 1.51 -3.89 -16.42
C PRO A 70 0.94 -2.96 -15.34
N HIS A 71 1.04 -1.65 -15.56
CA HIS A 71 0.27 -0.68 -14.79
C HIS A 71 -1.22 -0.95 -14.94
N ALA A 72 -2.00 -0.66 -13.90
CA ALA A 72 -3.44 -0.76 -13.95
C ALA A 72 -4.12 0.46 -13.36
N SER A 73 -5.28 0.79 -13.93
CA SER A 73 -6.25 1.74 -13.38
C SER A 73 -7.32 0.98 -12.60
N PHE A 74 -7.98 1.66 -11.67
CA PHE A 74 -8.96 1.05 -10.77
C PHE A 74 -10.23 1.87 -10.74
N TYR A 75 -11.38 1.19 -10.77
CA TYR A 75 -12.65 1.81 -10.37
C TYR A 75 -13.00 1.37 -8.94
N PRO A 76 -13.42 2.31 -8.06
CA PRO A 76 -13.89 1.94 -6.73
C PRO A 76 -15.10 1.03 -6.86
N ALA A 77 -15.18 0.01 -5.99
CA ALA A 77 -16.23 -1.00 -6.06
C ALA A 77 -17.64 -0.39 -6.12
N HIS A 78 -18.40 -0.73 -7.16
CA HIS A 78 -19.84 -0.52 -7.13
C HIS A 78 -20.44 -1.46 -6.09
N ARG A 79 -21.30 -0.94 -5.23
CA ARG A 79 -22.01 -1.74 -4.22
C ARG A 79 -23.15 -2.48 -4.91
N ILE A 80 -22.92 -3.74 -5.28
CA ILE A 80 -23.95 -4.56 -5.91
C ILE A 80 -24.76 -5.25 -4.80
N ALA A 81 -26.05 -4.92 -4.75
CA ALA A 81 -27.02 -5.63 -3.94
C ALA A 81 -27.43 -6.90 -4.68
N VAL A 82 -26.93 -8.07 -4.24
CA VAL A 82 -27.42 -9.36 -4.75
C VAL A 82 -28.60 -9.80 -3.87
N PRO A 83 -29.82 -9.97 -4.41
CA PRO A 83 -30.91 -10.55 -3.66
C PRO A 83 -30.58 -12.02 -3.40
N THR A 84 -30.34 -12.39 -2.14
CA THR A 84 -30.30 -13.81 -1.77
C THR A 84 -31.73 -14.34 -1.76
N ALA A 85 -32.03 -15.24 -2.69
CA ALA A 85 -33.25 -16.03 -2.63
C ALA A 85 -33.22 -16.86 -1.34
N HIS A 86 -34.25 -16.70 -0.51
CA HIS A 86 -34.46 -17.29 0.82
C HIS A 86 -33.82 -16.50 1.98
N THR A 87 -34.72 -15.81 2.70
CA THR A 87 -34.53 -14.92 3.87
C THR A 87 -34.06 -13.49 3.57
N PHE A 88 -35.01 -12.54 3.67
CA PHE A 88 -34.77 -11.10 3.79
C PHE A 88 -34.12 -10.76 5.16
N ARG A 89 -32.93 -11.30 5.42
CA ARG A 89 -32.06 -10.87 6.52
C ARG A 89 -30.67 -10.61 5.94
N GLY A 90 -30.45 -9.36 5.54
CA GLY A 90 -29.14 -8.83 5.15
C GLY A 90 -28.92 -8.85 3.65
N LEU A 91 -28.90 -7.66 3.05
CA LEU A 91 -28.25 -7.46 1.74
C LEU A 91 -26.76 -7.70 1.94
N ALA A 92 -26.23 -8.80 1.39
CA ALA A 92 -24.78 -8.99 1.29
C ALA A 92 -24.26 -7.99 0.25
N LEU A 93 -23.82 -6.83 0.72
CA LEU A 93 -23.14 -5.85 -0.11
C LEU A 93 -21.81 -6.48 -0.56
N MET A 94 -21.74 -6.88 -1.83
CA MET A 94 -20.49 -7.38 -2.40
C MET A 94 -19.80 -6.24 -3.14
N ALA A 95 -18.62 -5.87 -2.64
CA ALA A 95 -17.74 -4.96 -3.33
C ALA A 95 -17.02 -5.72 -4.45
N ALA A 96 -17.18 -5.24 -5.69
CA ALA A 96 -16.50 -5.74 -6.87
C ALA A 96 -15.61 -4.62 -7.44
N PRO A 97 -14.43 -4.36 -6.85
CA PRO A 97 -13.49 -3.41 -7.41
C PRO A 97 -12.91 -3.97 -8.71
N GLU A 98 -13.06 -3.23 -9.79
CA GLU A 98 -12.59 -3.63 -11.12
C GLU A 98 -11.21 -3.04 -11.39
N VAL A 99 -10.35 -3.87 -11.98
CA VAL A 99 -9.00 -3.54 -12.40
C VAL A 99 -8.94 -3.48 -13.92
N PHE A 100 -8.32 -2.43 -14.44
CA PHE A 100 -8.12 -2.19 -15.86
C PHE A 100 -6.63 -2.13 -16.15
N PRO A 101 -5.99 -3.29 -16.39
CA PRO A 101 -4.56 -3.33 -16.66
C PRO A 101 -4.26 -2.85 -18.08
N ALA A 102 -3.11 -2.18 -18.27
CA ALA A 102 -2.69 -1.67 -19.58
C ALA A 102 -2.41 -2.81 -20.60
N SER A 103 -2.14 -4.02 -20.10
CA SER A 103 -2.07 -5.26 -20.85
C SER A 103 -2.83 -6.34 -20.07
N PRO A 104 -3.52 -7.29 -20.72
CA PRO A 104 -4.24 -8.35 -20.03
C PRO A 104 -3.32 -9.42 -19.43
N VAL A 105 -2.00 -9.36 -19.66
CA VAL A 105 -1.06 -10.41 -19.24
C VAL A 105 -0.26 -9.99 -18.00
N VAL A 106 -0.22 -10.87 -17.00
CA VAL A 106 0.71 -10.79 -15.86
C VAL A 106 1.58 -12.03 -15.84
N SER A 107 2.89 -11.86 -15.70
CA SER A 107 3.84 -12.97 -15.68
C SER A 107 4.45 -13.17 -14.30
N TYR A 108 4.65 -14.43 -13.92
CA TYR A 108 5.30 -14.81 -12.66
C TYR A 108 6.55 -15.62 -12.97
N HIS A 109 7.63 -15.28 -12.26
CA HIS A 109 8.96 -15.85 -12.41
C HIS A 109 9.36 -16.49 -11.08
N TRP A 110 9.04 -17.79 -10.94
CA TRP A 110 9.21 -18.53 -9.70
C TRP A 110 10.52 -19.32 -9.70
N PRO A 111 11.41 -19.13 -8.70
CA PRO A 111 12.55 -20.02 -8.49
C PRO A 111 12.06 -21.43 -8.13
N VAL A 112 12.44 -22.44 -8.92
CA VAL A 112 12.04 -23.84 -8.71
C VAL A 112 13.17 -24.81 -9.08
N ALA A 113 13.07 -26.05 -8.64
CA ALA A 113 13.92 -27.11 -9.17
C ALA A 113 13.56 -27.40 -10.65
N ALA A 114 14.56 -27.70 -11.48
CA ALA A 114 14.37 -27.87 -12.92
C ALA A 114 13.36 -28.98 -13.30
N ASP A 115 13.24 -30.02 -12.47
CA ASP A 115 12.30 -31.12 -12.60
C ASP A 115 10.86 -30.75 -12.16
N ALA A 116 10.70 -29.77 -11.28
CA ALA A 116 9.39 -29.28 -10.85
C ALA A 116 8.71 -28.38 -11.90
N ALA A 117 9.49 -27.64 -12.70
CA ALA A 117 8.98 -26.72 -13.72
C ALA A 117 7.95 -27.33 -14.69
N PRO A 118 8.21 -28.48 -15.37
CA PRO A 118 7.23 -29.08 -16.28
C PRO A 118 5.96 -29.56 -15.57
N LEU A 119 6.07 -30.00 -14.31
CA LEU A 119 4.93 -30.46 -13.50
C LEU A 119 4.00 -29.31 -13.14
N ILE A 120 4.57 -28.18 -12.69
CA ILE A 120 3.78 -26.97 -12.40
C ILE A 120 3.15 -26.42 -13.67
N GLY A 121 3.84 -26.53 -14.82
CA GLY A 121 3.31 -26.16 -16.13
C GLY A 121 2.02 -26.90 -16.50
N ARG A 122 1.77 -28.11 -15.97
CA ARG A 122 0.50 -28.82 -16.15
C ARG A 122 -0.65 -28.12 -15.41
N ALA A 123 -0.40 -27.60 -14.21
CA ALA A 123 -1.39 -26.84 -13.45
C ALA A 123 -1.64 -25.44 -14.05
N VAL A 124 -0.59 -24.76 -14.52
CA VAL A 124 -0.69 -23.45 -15.19
C VAL A 124 -1.66 -23.49 -16.38
N ARG A 125 -1.54 -24.50 -17.24
CA ARG A 125 -2.40 -24.68 -18.43
C ARG A 125 -3.84 -25.10 -18.11
N ARG A 126 -4.16 -25.27 -16.82
CA ARG A 126 -5.49 -25.65 -16.32
C ARG A 126 -6.11 -24.57 -15.42
N LEU A 127 -5.47 -23.40 -15.33
CA LEU A 127 -6.08 -22.25 -14.70
C LEU A 127 -7.38 -21.88 -15.41
N SER A 128 -8.44 -21.65 -14.62
CA SER A 128 -9.75 -21.22 -15.11
C SER A 128 -10.04 -19.76 -14.73
N HIS A 129 -9.69 -19.37 -13.51
CA HIS A 129 -9.85 -18.03 -12.98
C HIS A 129 -8.81 -17.76 -11.89
N VAL A 130 -8.59 -16.48 -11.58
CA VAL A 130 -7.76 -16.05 -10.44
C VAL A 130 -8.59 -15.13 -9.56
N GLY A 131 -8.80 -15.51 -8.29
CA GLY A 131 -9.63 -14.75 -7.37
C GLY A 131 -11.10 -15.13 -7.48
N ARG A 132 -11.96 -14.23 -7.98
CA ARG A 132 -13.39 -14.54 -8.17
C ARG A 132 -13.60 -15.28 -9.49
N GLY A 133 -14.66 -16.09 -9.59
CA GLY A 133 -14.96 -16.89 -10.79
C GLY A 133 -15.20 -16.06 -12.05
N GLU A 134 -15.53 -14.78 -11.88
CA GLU A 134 -15.70 -13.80 -12.96
C GLU A 134 -14.37 -13.36 -13.58
N SER A 135 -13.25 -13.48 -12.86
CA SER A 135 -11.91 -13.11 -13.34
C SER A 135 -11.24 -14.27 -14.08
N LEU A 136 -11.80 -14.61 -15.24
CA LEU A 136 -11.36 -15.73 -16.08
C LEU A 136 -9.96 -15.48 -16.65
N VAL A 137 -9.15 -16.54 -16.69
CA VAL A 137 -7.77 -16.47 -17.18
C VAL A 137 -7.38 -17.66 -18.06
N LEU A 138 -6.38 -17.45 -18.91
CA LEU A 138 -5.57 -18.51 -19.50
C LEU A 138 -4.16 -18.46 -18.92
N GLY A 139 -3.58 -19.62 -18.64
CA GLY A 139 -2.19 -19.73 -18.22
C GLY A 139 -1.35 -20.47 -19.25
N ASP A 140 -0.14 -19.97 -19.53
CA ASP A 140 0.86 -20.74 -20.29
C ASP A 140 2.29 -20.47 -19.82
N VAL A 141 3.17 -21.45 -20.03
CA VAL A 141 4.58 -21.39 -19.64
C VAL A 141 5.41 -20.82 -20.78
N TYR A 142 6.26 -19.85 -20.49
CA TYR A 142 7.14 -19.26 -21.51
C TYR A 142 8.24 -20.22 -21.95
N ALA A 143 8.54 -20.20 -23.25
CA ALA A 143 9.82 -20.69 -23.77
C ALA A 143 10.96 -19.78 -23.29
N ALA A 144 12.17 -20.32 -23.14
CA ALA A 144 13.30 -19.62 -22.54
C ALA A 144 13.64 -18.29 -23.23
N GLU A 145 13.41 -18.20 -24.54
CA GLU A 145 13.71 -17.03 -25.37
C GLU A 145 12.61 -15.95 -25.35
N ARG A 146 11.46 -16.23 -24.72
CA ARG A 146 10.28 -15.35 -24.68
C ARG A 146 9.91 -14.89 -23.28
N VAL A 147 10.77 -15.13 -22.30
CA VAL A 147 10.53 -14.72 -20.92
C VAL A 147 10.60 -13.19 -20.83
N PRO A 148 9.53 -12.50 -20.41
CA PRO A 148 9.59 -11.07 -20.20
C PRO A 148 10.48 -10.73 -19.00
N GLU A 149 11.14 -9.59 -19.04
CA GLU A 149 11.95 -9.09 -17.94
C GLU A 149 11.03 -8.67 -16.76
N PRO A 150 11.30 -9.13 -15.53
CA PRO A 150 10.51 -8.75 -14.37
C PRO A 150 10.62 -7.25 -14.12
N ASN A 151 9.50 -6.60 -13.84
CA ASN A 151 9.44 -5.19 -13.46
C ASN A 151 9.00 -4.99 -12.00
N LEU A 152 8.77 -6.07 -11.26
CA LEU A 152 8.39 -6.06 -9.86
C LEU A 152 9.07 -7.21 -9.13
N VAL A 153 9.95 -6.91 -8.18
CA VAL A 153 10.79 -7.92 -7.50
C VAL A 153 10.60 -7.93 -5.99
N PRO A 154 10.69 -9.10 -5.32
CA PRO A 154 10.73 -9.17 -3.87
C PRO A 154 11.94 -8.38 -3.35
N ASP A 155 11.70 -7.40 -2.51
CA ASP A 155 12.73 -6.51 -1.99
C ASP A 155 12.36 -6.12 -0.56
N ARG A 156 13.25 -6.37 0.41
CA ARG A 156 13.02 -6.04 1.83
C ARG A 156 12.70 -4.57 2.07
N THR A 157 13.06 -3.71 1.13
CA THR A 157 12.85 -2.26 1.16
C THR A 157 11.60 -1.85 0.37
N GLY A 158 10.97 -2.76 -0.36
CA GLY A 158 9.81 -2.51 -1.20
C GLY A 158 8.62 -1.90 -0.47
N ASP A 159 7.83 -1.11 -1.19
CA ASP A 159 6.72 -0.31 -0.69
C ASP A 159 5.34 -0.90 -1.05
N LEU A 160 5.31 -1.91 -1.93
CA LEU A 160 4.15 -2.73 -2.25
C LEU A 160 4.21 -4.05 -1.47
N TYR A 161 3.18 -4.37 -0.69
CA TYR A 161 3.16 -5.62 0.07
C TYR A 161 2.23 -6.65 -0.59
N LEU A 162 2.81 -7.71 -1.15
CA LEU A 162 2.06 -8.81 -1.78
C LEU A 162 2.13 -10.08 -0.94
N ARG A 163 0.99 -10.77 -0.82
CA ARG A 163 0.91 -12.06 -0.11
C ARG A 163 1.60 -13.16 -0.88
N VAL A 164 2.41 -13.97 -0.19
CA VAL A 164 3.21 -15.06 -0.76
C VAL A 164 2.87 -16.36 -0.04
N PRO A 165 2.67 -17.50 -0.75
CA PRO A 165 2.29 -18.75 -0.10
C PRO A 165 3.34 -19.20 0.92
N THR A 166 2.91 -19.52 2.15
CA THR A 166 3.80 -20.07 3.18
C THR A 166 3.83 -21.58 3.21
N ALA A 167 4.86 -22.14 3.87
CA ALA A 167 4.90 -23.57 4.17
C ALA A 167 3.60 -24.04 4.84
N GLY A 168 3.01 -25.13 4.35
CA GLY A 168 1.75 -25.70 4.84
C GLY A 168 0.50 -25.13 4.14
N ARG A 169 0.66 -24.27 3.14
CA ARG A 169 -0.47 -23.58 2.48
C ARG A 169 -1.26 -24.54 1.60
N TYR A 170 -0.61 -25.44 0.89
CA TYR A 170 -1.23 -26.47 0.05
C TYR A 170 -2.23 -27.30 0.85
N GLN A 171 -1.82 -27.86 1.99
CA GLN A 171 -2.68 -28.70 2.82
C GLN A 171 -3.88 -27.93 3.38
N THR A 172 -3.70 -26.64 3.65
CA THR A 172 -4.80 -25.76 4.06
C THR A 172 -5.82 -25.60 2.92
N LEU A 173 -5.35 -25.28 1.73
CA LEU A 173 -6.18 -25.06 0.54
C LEU A 173 -6.88 -26.34 0.09
N GLU A 174 -6.17 -27.46 0.01
CA GLU A 174 -6.72 -28.77 -0.36
C GLU A 174 -7.81 -29.19 0.62
N ARG A 175 -7.57 -29.07 1.93
CA ARG A 175 -8.58 -29.37 2.97
C ARG A 175 -9.81 -28.48 2.84
N ASP A 176 -9.65 -27.21 2.53
CA ASP A 176 -10.78 -26.28 2.37
C ASP A 176 -11.55 -26.56 1.07
N TYR A 177 -10.84 -26.88 -0.02
CA TYR A 177 -11.40 -27.33 -1.30
C TYR A 177 -12.25 -28.58 -1.13
N LEU A 178 -11.71 -29.64 -0.51
CA LEU A 178 -12.41 -30.90 -0.25
C LEU A 178 -13.67 -30.72 0.64
N ARG A 179 -13.73 -29.62 1.38
CA ARG A 179 -14.88 -29.26 2.23
C ARG A 179 -15.82 -28.24 1.57
N GLY A 180 -15.56 -27.83 0.33
CA GLY A 180 -16.35 -26.85 -0.40
C GLY A 180 -16.34 -25.46 0.25
N ARG A 181 -15.25 -25.07 0.91
CA ARG A 181 -15.15 -23.78 1.63
C ARG A 181 -14.12 -22.85 1.00
N CYS A 182 -14.39 -21.55 1.09
CA CYS A 182 -13.37 -20.53 0.85
C CYS A 182 -12.34 -20.55 1.98
N SER A 183 -11.06 -20.52 1.64
CA SER A 183 -10.00 -20.48 2.66
C SER A 183 -9.94 -19.08 3.31
N ALA A 184 -10.19 -19.03 4.62
CA ALA A 184 -10.20 -17.79 5.40
C ALA A 184 -8.79 -17.36 5.89
N SER A 185 -7.79 -18.23 5.74
CA SER A 185 -6.42 -17.94 6.19
C SER A 185 -5.72 -17.02 5.17
N LEU A 186 -5.23 -15.88 5.65
CA LEU A 186 -4.43 -14.95 4.85
C LEU A 186 -2.95 -15.30 4.99
N ASP A 187 -2.30 -15.53 3.85
CA ASP A 187 -0.85 -15.65 3.77
C ASP A 187 -0.17 -14.32 4.17
N PRO A 188 1.03 -14.35 4.79
CA PRO A 188 1.77 -13.15 5.11
C PRO A 188 2.16 -12.39 3.85
N ALA A 189 2.16 -11.07 3.96
CA ALA A 189 2.64 -10.17 2.92
C ALA A 189 4.15 -9.99 3.01
N GLN A 190 4.80 -9.98 1.85
CA GLN A 190 6.21 -9.64 1.69
C GLN A 190 6.34 -8.34 0.88
N PRO A 191 7.35 -7.50 1.14
CA PRO A 191 7.58 -6.27 0.39
C PRO A 191 8.14 -6.55 -1.01
N TYR A 192 7.66 -5.78 -1.98
CA TYR A 192 8.03 -5.78 -3.39
C TYR A 192 8.34 -4.36 -3.84
N ARG A 193 9.27 -4.24 -4.79
CA ARG A 193 9.67 -2.97 -5.38
C ARG A 193 9.54 -3.02 -6.90
N TRP A 194 8.91 -2.00 -7.48
CA TRP A 194 8.92 -1.79 -8.93
C TRP A 194 10.33 -1.42 -9.40
N LEU A 195 10.82 -2.09 -10.44
CA LEU A 195 12.04 -1.71 -11.14
C LEU A 195 11.69 -0.54 -12.06
N ALA A 196 12.49 0.52 -12.05
CA ALA A 196 12.17 1.78 -12.72
C ALA A 196 11.98 1.57 -14.23
N GLY A 197 10.74 1.67 -14.68
CA GLY A 197 10.28 1.61 -16.07
C GLY A 197 8.76 1.71 -16.05
N ASP A 198 8.21 2.78 -16.63
CA ASP A 198 6.78 3.03 -16.87
C ASP A 198 5.94 3.78 -15.80
N ALA A 199 6.53 4.62 -14.95
CA ALA A 199 5.71 5.60 -14.23
C ALA A 199 4.95 6.50 -15.23
N PRO A 200 3.60 6.64 -15.16
CA PRO A 200 2.86 7.48 -16.08
C PRO A 200 3.32 8.94 -15.97
N ALA A 201 3.91 9.45 -17.06
CA ALA A 201 4.69 10.68 -17.13
C ALA A 201 3.89 11.99 -16.98
N THR A 202 2.60 11.94 -16.64
CA THR A 202 1.70 13.12 -16.67
C THR A 202 1.30 13.65 -15.29
N ALA A 203 1.76 13.06 -14.20
CA ALA A 203 1.47 13.56 -12.85
C ALA A 203 2.65 14.37 -12.30
N GLN A 204 2.37 15.52 -11.71
CA GLN A 204 3.40 16.33 -11.05
C GLN A 204 3.80 15.65 -9.73
N THR A 205 5.08 15.34 -9.56
CA THR A 205 5.59 14.62 -8.39
C THR A 205 5.99 15.59 -7.28
N GLY A 206 5.59 15.30 -6.04
CA GLY A 206 6.08 16.02 -4.87
C GLY A 206 7.57 15.78 -4.58
N PRO A 207 8.15 16.42 -3.55
CA PRO A 207 9.58 16.31 -3.22
C PRO A 207 9.99 14.98 -2.57
N TRP A 208 9.07 14.01 -2.47
CA TRP A 208 9.26 12.78 -1.71
C TRP A 208 9.54 11.59 -2.62
N GLY A 209 10.44 10.72 -2.16
CA GLY A 209 10.81 9.49 -2.88
C GLY A 209 10.04 8.28 -2.37
N ARG A 210 10.31 7.85 -1.13
CA ARG A 210 9.84 6.54 -0.62
C ARG A 210 9.21 6.66 0.76
N LEU A 211 8.10 5.95 0.97
CA LEU A 211 7.45 5.82 2.27
C LEU A 211 7.72 4.43 2.84
N ILE A 212 8.37 4.36 4.00
CA ILE A 212 8.65 3.10 4.71
C ILE A 212 7.79 3.02 5.96
N ALA A 213 6.80 2.13 5.95
CA ALA A 213 5.82 1.97 7.02
C ALA A 213 6.17 0.85 7.99
N LEU A 214 5.92 1.08 9.29
CA LEU A 214 5.94 0.08 10.35
C LEU A 214 4.55 -0.04 10.97
N ARG A 215 4.12 -1.27 11.21
CA ARG A 215 2.88 -1.58 11.94
C ARG A 215 3.07 -1.26 13.42
N THR A 216 2.07 -0.63 14.03
CA THR A 216 1.96 -0.50 15.49
C THR A 216 0.69 -1.19 16.00
N LYS A 217 0.56 -1.36 17.31
CA LYS A 217 -0.78 -1.53 17.89
C LYS A 217 -1.62 -0.28 17.59
N PRO A 218 -2.94 -0.41 17.34
CA PRO A 218 -3.81 0.74 17.12
C PRO A 218 -3.67 1.76 18.25
N CYS A 219 -3.37 3.00 17.88
CA CYS A 219 -3.26 4.13 18.81
C CYS A 219 -4.27 5.20 18.42
N ASP A 220 -4.59 6.12 19.32
CA ASP A 220 -5.47 7.25 19.00
C ASP A 220 -4.75 8.26 18.07
N ILE A 221 -5.43 8.78 17.04
CA ILE A 221 -4.88 9.81 16.13
C ILE A 221 -4.37 11.06 16.83
N ARG A 222 -4.89 11.42 18.01
CA ARG A 222 -4.36 12.53 18.82
C ARG A 222 -2.91 12.31 19.27
N SER A 223 -2.42 11.08 19.20
CA SER A 223 -1.03 10.73 19.47
C SER A 223 -0.13 10.81 18.23
N ALA A 224 -0.63 11.21 17.06
CA ALA A 224 0.12 11.23 15.79
C ALA A 224 1.50 11.90 15.92
N ALA A 225 1.56 13.12 16.46
CA ALA A 225 2.80 13.86 16.62
C ALA A 225 3.79 13.18 17.60
N HIS A 226 3.28 12.60 18.70
CA HIS A 226 4.11 11.84 19.62
C HIS A 226 4.62 10.53 19.03
N LEU A 227 3.81 9.85 18.19
CA LEU A 227 4.21 8.61 17.52
C LEU A 227 5.29 8.89 16.48
N ALA A 228 5.15 9.96 15.71
CA ALA A 228 6.18 10.42 14.78
C ALA A 228 7.48 10.77 15.51
N GLU A 229 7.40 11.53 16.61
CA GLU A 229 8.60 11.86 17.40
C GLU A 229 9.20 10.63 18.07
N GLY A 230 8.38 9.71 18.55
CA GLY A 230 8.83 8.44 19.11
C GLY A 230 9.59 7.61 18.08
N LEU A 231 9.10 7.54 16.84
CA LEU A 231 9.80 6.89 15.74
C LEU A 231 11.14 7.56 15.46
N ARG A 232 11.16 8.89 15.31
CA ARG A 232 12.39 9.67 15.10
C ARG A 232 13.42 9.40 16.20
N ALA A 233 13.02 9.57 17.47
CA ALA A 233 13.90 9.37 18.61
C ALA A 233 14.46 7.94 18.67
N ALA A 234 13.62 6.94 18.38
CA ALA A 234 14.07 5.54 18.39
C ALA A 234 15.03 5.21 17.25
N VAL A 235 14.88 5.84 16.08
CA VAL A 235 15.82 5.70 14.97
C VAL A 235 17.15 6.39 15.29
N LEU A 236 17.12 7.63 15.76
CA LEU A 236 18.33 8.37 16.12
C LEU A 236 19.11 7.67 17.23
N ALA A 237 18.43 7.14 18.25
CA ALA A 237 19.07 6.37 19.31
C ALA A 237 19.79 5.09 18.81
N ARG A 238 19.38 4.55 17.64
CA ARG A 238 20.05 3.39 17.02
C ARG A 238 21.22 3.78 16.13
N LEU A 239 21.15 4.96 15.51
CA LEU A 239 22.21 5.48 14.65
C LEU A 239 23.34 6.15 15.46
N GLY A 240 23.03 6.65 16.66
CA GLY A 240 24.01 7.34 17.50
C GLY A 240 24.44 8.68 16.90
N ASP A 241 25.65 9.11 17.24
CA ASP A 241 26.21 10.40 16.83
C ASP A 241 26.54 10.46 15.33
N ASP A 242 26.66 9.30 14.67
CA ASP A 242 26.94 9.17 13.23
C ASP A 242 25.67 9.26 12.36
N ALA A 243 24.54 9.71 12.92
CA ALA A 243 23.29 9.81 12.18
C ALA A 243 23.41 10.80 11.00
N PRO A 244 23.11 10.38 9.76
CA PRO A 244 23.14 11.25 8.58
C PRO A 244 22.27 12.52 8.72
N ALA A 245 22.69 13.61 8.08
CA ALA A 245 21.99 14.90 8.14
C ALA A 245 20.55 14.87 7.65
N GLN A 246 20.30 14.09 6.60
CA GLN A 246 18.97 13.86 6.06
C GLN A 246 18.05 13.07 7.01
N ILE A 247 18.58 12.46 8.09
CA ILE A 247 17.78 11.75 9.10
C ILE A 247 17.58 12.60 10.37
N HIS A 248 18.62 13.28 10.85
CA HIS A 248 18.48 14.13 12.04
C HIS A 248 17.70 15.42 11.78
N GLY A 249 17.68 15.92 10.53
CA GLY A 249 16.89 17.10 10.13
C GLY A 249 17.47 18.43 10.58
N HIS A 250 18.80 18.52 10.73
CA HIS A 250 19.51 19.79 10.96
C HIS A 250 20.25 20.17 9.68
N GLY A 251 20.27 21.47 9.38
CA GLY A 251 20.88 22.01 8.17
C GLY A 251 19.84 22.33 7.08
N THR A 252 20.33 22.66 5.89
CA THR A 252 19.53 23.13 4.75
C THR A 252 19.09 22.00 3.82
N HIS A 253 19.38 20.74 4.17
CA HIS A 253 19.06 19.57 3.35
C HIS A 253 17.61 19.16 3.51
N ASP A 254 17.04 18.62 2.43
CA ASP A 254 15.82 17.84 2.51
C ASP A 254 16.06 16.64 3.44
N HIS A 255 15.11 16.40 4.34
CA HIS A 255 15.25 15.41 5.40
C HIS A 255 13.97 14.60 5.58
N VAL A 256 14.12 13.46 6.25
CA VAL A 256 13.05 12.50 6.51
C VAL A 256 11.90 13.15 7.27
N ALA A 257 10.69 13.00 6.76
CA ALA A 257 9.47 13.31 7.50
C ALA A 257 8.98 12.08 8.26
N TRP A 258 8.67 12.27 9.54
CA TRP A 258 8.19 11.21 10.43
C TRP A 258 6.68 11.31 10.54
N LEU A 259 5.99 10.22 10.21
CA LEU A 259 4.55 10.21 10.01
C LEU A 259 3.86 9.23 10.94
N ALA A 260 2.62 9.56 11.29
CA ALA A 260 1.62 8.61 11.75
C ALA A 260 0.68 8.30 10.58
N LEU A 261 0.27 7.04 10.45
CA LEU A 261 -0.62 6.57 9.38
C LEU A 261 -2.00 6.22 9.97
N PRO A 262 -2.94 7.19 10.01
CA PRO A 262 -4.27 6.97 10.56
C PRO A 262 -5.20 6.25 9.57
N HIS A 263 -6.08 5.40 10.10
CA HIS A 263 -7.14 4.74 9.36
C HIS A 263 -8.35 5.68 9.20
N ILE A 264 -8.41 6.35 8.05
CA ILE A 264 -9.37 7.41 7.77
C ILE A 264 -9.88 7.40 6.32
N GLY A 265 -10.96 8.13 6.06
CA GLY A 265 -11.48 8.41 4.71
C GLY A 265 -12.17 7.23 4.01
N GLY A 266 -12.03 6.01 4.53
CA GLY A 266 -12.87 4.88 4.15
C GLY A 266 -14.15 4.80 4.99
N GLU A 267 -15.08 3.93 4.61
CA GLU A 267 -16.34 3.69 5.34
C GLU A 267 -16.13 3.38 6.82
N HIS A 268 -15.11 2.58 7.12
CA HIS A 268 -14.73 2.16 8.47
C HIS A 268 -13.60 3.01 9.09
N GLY A 269 -13.29 4.17 8.52
CA GLY A 269 -12.27 5.06 9.07
C GLY A 269 -12.65 5.51 10.48
N ASP A 270 -11.89 5.07 11.47
CA ASP A 270 -12.18 5.27 12.90
C ASP A 270 -11.16 6.21 13.57
N GLY A 271 -10.14 6.66 12.83
CA GLY A 271 -9.08 7.50 13.39
C GLY A 271 -8.05 6.73 14.21
N SER A 272 -8.03 5.40 14.14
CA SER A 272 -6.95 4.65 14.77
C SER A 272 -5.66 4.79 13.94
N VAL A 273 -4.55 5.14 14.58
CA VAL A 273 -3.21 5.08 13.99
C VAL A 273 -2.78 3.63 13.94
N LEU A 274 -2.72 3.11 12.73
CA LEU A 274 -2.39 1.73 12.43
C LEU A 274 -0.89 1.52 12.23
N GLY A 275 -0.13 2.57 11.99
CA GLY A 275 1.31 2.49 11.85
C GLY A 275 1.98 3.85 11.90
N VAL A 276 3.30 3.81 11.86
CA VAL A 276 4.18 4.97 11.74
C VAL A 276 5.04 4.81 10.49
N ALA A 277 5.52 5.90 9.92
CA ALA A 277 6.37 5.81 8.72
C ALA A 277 7.48 6.85 8.72
N ALA A 278 8.56 6.49 8.02
CA ALA A 278 9.57 7.42 7.56
C ALA A 278 9.29 7.72 6.08
N LEU A 279 9.11 8.98 5.72
CA LEU A 279 9.02 9.44 4.35
C LEU A 279 10.34 10.09 3.94
N LEU A 280 11.00 9.45 2.98
CA LEU A 280 12.32 9.81 2.50
C LEU A 280 12.20 10.88 1.40
N PRO A 281 13.06 11.91 1.39
CA PRO A 281 13.10 12.88 0.31
C PRO A 281 13.58 12.21 -1.00
N ALA A 282 13.19 12.76 -2.15
CA ALA A 282 13.52 12.17 -3.46
C ALA A 282 15.03 12.16 -3.77
N ASN A 283 15.78 13.10 -3.19
CA ASN A 283 17.23 13.25 -3.30
C ASN A 283 17.97 12.66 -2.08
N MET A 284 17.45 11.59 -1.46
CA MET A 284 18.13 10.96 -0.33
C MET A 284 19.41 10.26 -0.77
N GLU A 285 20.51 10.50 -0.05
CA GLU A 285 21.80 9.85 -0.35
C GLU A 285 21.72 8.34 -0.08
N PRO A 286 22.27 7.48 -0.95
CA PRO A 286 22.17 6.01 -0.82
C PRO A 286 22.69 5.46 0.51
N GLU A 287 23.77 6.04 1.04
CA GLU A 287 24.34 5.66 2.34
C GLU A 287 23.39 6.02 3.48
N ALA A 288 22.78 7.21 3.43
CA ALA A 288 21.82 7.67 4.42
C ALA A 288 20.55 6.82 4.39
N GLU A 289 20.04 6.51 3.19
CA GLU A 289 18.90 5.62 3.01
C GLU A 289 19.18 4.23 3.58
N ARG A 290 20.36 3.66 3.30
CA ARG A 290 20.74 2.33 3.81
C ARG A 290 20.88 2.30 5.32
N ALA A 291 21.42 3.36 5.92
CA ALA A 291 21.48 3.52 7.38
C ALA A 291 20.07 3.57 8.00
N LEU A 292 19.16 4.38 7.42
CA LEU A 292 17.77 4.47 7.87
C LEU A 292 17.05 3.12 7.80
N LEU A 293 17.14 2.43 6.66
CA LEU A 293 16.48 1.14 6.45
C LEU A 293 17.00 0.08 7.42
N THR A 294 18.31 0.06 7.69
CA THR A 294 18.93 -0.84 8.67
C THR A 294 18.44 -0.54 10.09
N ALA A 295 18.33 0.75 10.45
CA ALA A 295 17.81 1.17 11.74
C ALA A 295 16.34 0.75 11.93
N LEU A 296 15.49 0.97 10.92
CA LEU A 296 14.08 0.60 10.92
C LEU A 296 13.85 -0.91 10.99
N ALA A 297 14.62 -1.71 10.23
CA ALA A 297 14.49 -3.17 10.22
C ALA A 297 14.80 -3.82 11.60
N GLY A 298 15.74 -3.22 12.33
CA GLY A 298 16.09 -3.66 13.69
C GLY A 298 15.18 -3.10 14.79
N LEU A 299 14.24 -2.21 14.46
CA LEU A 299 13.36 -1.60 15.44
C LEU A 299 12.30 -2.60 15.92
N ARG A 300 12.03 -2.60 17.23
CA ARG A 300 11.04 -3.47 17.88
C ARG A 300 10.00 -2.71 18.68
N GLY A 301 10.24 -1.43 18.95
CA GLY A 301 9.28 -0.55 19.58
C GLY A 301 9.77 0.88 19.65
N ILE A 302 8.82 1.81 19.79
CA ILE A 302 9.04 3.25 19.88
C ILE A 302 8.55 3.78 21.25
N PRO A 303 9.19 4.81 21.81
CA PRO A 303 8.69 5.46 23.02
C PRO A 303 7.43 6.28 22.72
N LEU A 304 6.44 6.18 23.60
CA LEU A 304 5.22 6.99 23.61
C LEU A 304 4.83 7.28 25.06
N ARG A 305 5.00 8.54 25.50
CA ARG A 305 4.64 9.00 26.85
C ARG A 305 5.13 8.06 27.97
N GLY A 306 6.43 7.71 27.93
CA GLY A 306 7.06 6.83 28.92
C GLY A 306 6.77 5.33 28.76
N ARG A 307 5.97 4.92 27.77
CA ARG A 307 5.72 3.52 27.43
C ARG A 307 6.41 3.14 26.13
N ARG A 308 6.74 1.85 25.96
CA ARG A 308 7.25 1.31 24.70
C ARG A 308 6.11 0.70 23.89
N ILE A 309 5.82 1.25 22.73
CA ILE A 309 4.84 0.72 21.77
C ILE A 309 5.55 -0.22 20.81
N PRO A 310 5.14 -1.49 20.69
CA PRO A 310 5.77 -2.43 19.78
C PRO A 310 5.54 -1.98 18.33
N VAL A 311 6.58 -2.12 17.51
CA VAL A 311 6.52 -1.88 16.07
C VAL A 311 7.11 -3.06 15.32
N SER A 312 6.58 -3.34 14.15
CA SER A 312 7.08 -4.40 13.27
C SER A 312 6.95 -4.01 11.80
N LEU A 313 7.68 -4.69 10.93
CA LEU A 313 7.33 -4.68 9.51
C LEU A 313 5.90 -5.20 9.35
N PRO A 314 5.09 -4.63 8.46
CA PRO A 314 3.72 -5.07 8.27
C PRO A 314 3.71 -6.46 7.63
N ALA A 315 3.30 -7.47 8.40
CA ALA A 315 3.10 -8.84 7.92
C ALA A 315 1.77 -9.02 7.17
N GLN A 316 0.88 -8.02 7.25
CA GLN A 316 -0.40 -7.98 6.55
C GLN A 316 -0.45 -6.71 5.69
N ALA A 317 -1.03 -6.82 4.51
CA ALA A 317 -1.22 -5.71 3.58
C ALA A 317 -2.37 -4.79 4.05
N LEU A 318 -2.21 -4.12 5.19
CA LEU A 318 -3.17 -3.10 5.60
C LEU A 318 -3.03 -1.89 4.68
N ALA A 319 -4.11 -1.50 3.98
CA ALA A 319 -4.08 -0.38 3.05
C ALA A 319 -3.46 0.90 3.66
N THR A 320 -3.80 1.25 4.90
CA THR A 320 -3.23 2.43 5.60
C THR A 320 -1.70 2.42 5.65
N LEU A 321 -1.05 1.25 5.59
CA LEU A 321 0.41 1.10 5.62
C LEU A 321 1.04 1.01 4.22
N GLN A 322 0.23 0.93 3.16
CA GLN A 322 0.72 0.92 1.78
C GLN A 322 1.02 2.34 1.31
N SER A 323 2.16 2.53 0.65
CA SER A 323 2.54 3.82 0.04
C SER A 323 1.46 4.34 -0.91
N ALA A 324 0.87 3.45 -1.72
CA ALA A 324 -0.18 3.79 -2.69
C ALA A 324 -1.41 4.48 -2.07
N THR A 325 -1.74 4.21 -0.80
CA THR A 325 -2.87 4.87 -0.10
C THR A 325 -2.64 6.37 0.07
N TRP A 326 -1.39 6.79 0.14
CA TRP A 326 -1.00 8.18 0.39
C TRP A 326 -0.44 8.85 -0.86
N SER A 327 0.10 8.07 -1.80
CA SER A 327 0.86 8.58 -2.94
C SER A 327 0.11 8.57 -4.28
N ARG A 328 -1.09 7.96 -4.36
CA ARG A 328 -1.83 7.86 -5.63
C ARG A 328 -2.04 9.25 -6.27
N PRO A 329 -1.79 9.41 -7.58
CA PRO A 329 -2.06 10.65 -8.28
C PRO A 329 -3.51 11.10 -8.08
N SER A 330 -3.70 12.35 -7.65
CA SER A 330 -5.03 12.94 -7.54
C SER A 330 -5.01 14.45 -7.72
N ARG A 331 -6.10 14.99 -8.24
CA ARG A 331 -6.38 16.42 -8.21
C ARG A 331 -6.94 16.86 -6.87
N LEU A 332 -7.61 15.98 -6.13
CA LEU A 332 -8.31 16.33 -4.89
C LEU A 332 -7.65 15.66 -3.68
N TRP A 333 -7.30 16.46 -2.67
CA TRP A 333 -6.60 16.01 -1.48
C TRP A 333 -7.25 16.57 -0.22
N ALA A 334 -7.43 15.73 0.79
CA ALA A 334 -7.97 16.15 2.09
C ALA A 334 -6.99 15.83 3.21
N SER A 335 -6.87 16.73 4.19
CA SER A 335 -5.91 16.54 5.27
C SER A 335 -6.35 15.44 6.25
N ALA A 336 -5.46 14.46 6.40
CA ALA A 336 -5.56 13.32 7.29
C ALA A 336 -5.23 13.68 8.75
N THR A 337 -4.17 14.46 8.93
CA THR A 337 -3.82 15.11 10.17
C THR A 337 -3.89 16.63 9.97
N PRO A 338 -4.22 17.42 11.00
CA PRO A 338 -4.33 18.87 10.84
C PRO A 338 -2.97 19.46 10.45
N LEU A 339 -3.00 20.49 9.61
CA LEU A 339 -1.84 21.30 9.27
C LEU A 339 -1.62 22.34 10.37
N VAL A 340 -0.36 22.54 10.76
CA VAL A 340 0.05 23.68 11.59
C VAL A 340 0.45 24.82 10.64
N LEU A 341 -0.23 25.96 10.72
CA LEU A 341 0.09 27.11 9.89
C LEU A 341 1.27 27.89 10.49
N GLU A 342 2.20 28.34 9.65
CA GLU A 342 3.47 28.95 10.07
C GLU A 342 3.32 30.39 10.63
N HIS A 343 2.15 31.00 10.48
CA HIS A 343 1.85 32.33 11.00
C HIS A 343 0.43 32.37 11.59
N ARG A 344 0.21 33.19 12.63
CA ARG A 344 -1.14 33.48 13.13
C ARG A 344 -1.93 34.13 12.01
N VAL A 345 -2.96 33.44 11.54
CA VAL A 345 -3.76 33.94 10.43
C VAL A 345 -4.66 35.07 10.91
N GLY A 346 -4.65 36.19 10.16
CA GLY A 346 -5.80 37.08 10.07
C GLY A 346 -6.93 36.42 9.26
N THR A 347 -7.62 37.19 8.42
CA THR A 347 -8.89 36.78 7.77
C THR A 347 -8.81 35.68 6.69
N ASP A 348 -7.64 35.25 6.19
CA ASP A 348 -7.58 34.32 5.04
C ASP A 348 -6.75 33.04 5.28
N ALA A 349 -7.39 32.05 5.91
CA ALA A 349 -6.87 30.70 6.10
C ALA A 349 -6.58 29.94 4.80
N ARG A 350 -7.33 30.20 3.73
CA ARG A 350 -7.20 29.49 2.45
C ARG A 350 -5.89 29.87 1.78
N ARG A 351 -5.55 31.16 1.78
CA ARG A 351 -4.28 31.67 1.26
C ARG A 351 -3.08 31.10 2.04
N ALA A 352 -3.17 31.02 3.36
CA ALA A 352 -2.11 30.44 4.19
C ALA A 352 -1.87 28.96 3.87
N VAL A 353 -2.92 28.16 3.70
CA VAL A 353 -2.82 26.76 3.27
C VAL A 353 -2.21 26.64 1.88
N ALA A 354 -2.67 27.44 0.90
CA ALA A 354 -2.11 27.42 -0.45
C ALA A 354 -0.61 27.75 -0.48
N GLN A 355 -0.18 28.71 0.34
CA GLN A 355 1.23 29.07 0.51
C GLN A 355 2.04 27.96 1.18
N ALA A 356 1.48 27.30 2.21
CA ALA A 356 2.15 26.19 2.87
C ALA A 356 2.37 24.99 1.93
N ILE A 357 1.39 24.71 1.04
CA ILE A 357 1.51 23.68 -0.01
C ILE A 357 2.60 24.07 -1.02
N ALA A 358 2.60 25.31 -1.50
CA ALA A 358 3.62 25.78 -2.44
C ALA A 358 5.04 25.73 -1.84
N ARG A 359 5.20 26.15 -0.57
CA ARG A 359 6.49 26.06 0.14
C ARG A 359 6.95 24.63 0.37
N ALA A 360 6.01 23.69 0.47
CA ALA A 360 6.32 22.27 0.60
C ALA A 360 6.71 21.61 -0.74
N GLY A 361 6.91 22.40 -1.81
CA GLY A 361 7.38 21.89 -3.10
C GLY A 361 6.26 21.40 -4.03
N TYR A 362 5.01 21.70 -3.72
CA TYR A 362 3.87 21.32 -4.55
C TYR A 362 3.37 22.47 -5.44
N PRO A 363 2.64 22.17 -6.52
CA PRO A 363 1.97 23.19 -7.32
C PRO A 363 1.00 24.00 -6.45
N ARG A 364 0.69 25.22 -6.86
CA ARG A 364 -0.31 26.00 -6.15
C ARG A 364 -1.71 25.43 -6.43
N PRO A 365 -2.51 25.09 -5.39
CA PRO A 365 -3.86 24.58 -5.62
C PRO A 365 -4.75 25.66 -6.22
N ILE A 366 -5.67 25.25 -7.11
CA ILE A 366 -6.66 26.14 -7.75
C ILE A 366 -7.86 26.41 -6.83
N ARG A 367 -8.14 25.50 -5.89
CA ARG A 367 -9.20 25.65 -4.89
C ARG A 367 -8.69 25.15 -3.54
N VAL A 368 -9.03 25.90 -2.49
CA VAL A 368 -8.71 25.54 -1.10
C VAL A 368 -9.92 25.82 -0.23
N GLU A 369 -10.37 24.79 0.47
CA GLU A 369 -11.27 24.92 1.61
C GLU A 369 -10.47 24.63 2.88
N SER A 370 -10.72 25.39 3.94
CA SER A 370 -10.02 25.22 5.20
C SER A 370 -10.92 25.53 6.38
N GLY A 371 -10.84 24.67 7.38
CA GLY A 371 -11.66 24.74 8.58
C GLY A 371 -11.02 23.98 9.73
N VAL A 372 -11.68 24.02 10.89
CA VAL A 372 -11.26 23.24 12.06
C VAL A 372 -11.88 21.84 12.07
N VAL A 373 -12.98 21.65 11.34
CA VAL A 373 -13.64 20.36 11.12
C VAL A 373 -12.93 19.59 9.99
N PRO A 374 -12.66 18.30 10.15
CA PRO A 374 -12.04 17.49 9.12
C PRO A 374 -12.97 17.14 7.94
N TYR A 375 -12.38 16.97 6.76
CA TYR A 375 -13.07 16.54 5.53
C TYR A 375 -13.06 15.01 5.33
N LEU A 376 -12.40 14.28 6.23
CA LEU A 376 -12.24 12.82 6.17
C LEU A 376 -12.91 12.17 7.39
N ARG A 377 -13.70 11.13 7.15
CA ARG A 377 -14.24 10.28 8.21
C ARG A 377 -13.09 9.68 9.05
N GLY A 378 -13.26 9.70 10.37
CA GLY A 378 -12.28 9.20 11.33
C GLY A 378 -11.18 10.19 11.73
N ALA A 379 -11.00 11.29 10.98
CA ALA A 379 -10.14 12.37 11.46
C ALA A 379 -10.80 13.12 12.62
N VAL A 380 -9.99 13.73 13.48
CA VAL A 380 -10.45 14.48 14.65
C VAL A 380 -10.36 15.98 14.40
N HIS A 381 -11.09 16.77 15.18
CA HIS A 381 -11.11 18.23 15.06
C HIS A 381 -9.72 18.86 15.26
N ALA A 382 -9.38 19.91 14.51
CA ALA A 382 -8.05 20.51 14.54
C ALA A 382 -7.68 21.16 15.91
N SER A 383 -8.69 21.50 16.71
CA SER A 383 -8.51 22.03 18.07
C SER A 383 -8.33 20.95 19.14
N GLU A 384 -8.55 19.67 18.81
CA GLU A 384 -8.27 18.56 19.73
C GLU A 384 -6.79 18.54 20.06
N THR A 385 -6.49 18.06 21.27
CA THR A 385 -5.17 18.22 21.87
C THR A 385 -4.14 17.29 21.21
N TYR A 386 -3.60 17.71 20.07
CA TYR A 386 -2.29 17.26 19.62
C TYR A 386 -1.23 17.97 20.49
N PRO A 387 -0.22 17.24 20.99
CA PRO A 387 0.88 17.82 21.76
C PRO A 387 1.55 18.91 20.92
N ARG A 388 1.81 20.08 21.52
CA ARG A 388 2.37 21.24 20.82
C ARG A 388 3.90 21.15 20.83
N ARG A 389 4.56 21.33 19.68
CA ARG A 389 5.99 21.70 19.66
C ARG A 389 6.18 23.21 19.67
N GLU A 390 5.37 23.92 18.89
CA GLU A 390 5.43 25.39 18.83
C GLU A 390 4.22 26.06 19.49
N HIS A 391 4.51 27.21 20.12
CA HIS A 391 3.55 28.03 20.82
C HIS A 391 2.48 28.60 19.86
N ASP A 392 1.23 28.20 20.08
CA ASP A 392 0.00 28.92 19.72
C ASP A 392 -0.28 29.22 18.22
N LEU A 393 0.33 28.44 17.33
CA LEU A 393 0.04 28.52 15.89
C LEU A 393 -1.29 27.82 15.53
N PRO A 394 -2.09 28.41 14.62
CA PRO A 394 -3.42 27.89 14.30
C PRO A 394 -3.32 26.58 13.50
N ARG A 395 -4.14 25.60 13.92
CA ARG A 395 -4.29 24.31 13.26
C ARG A 395 -5.55 24.28 12.42
N ARG A 396 -5.45 23.74 11.21
CA ARG A 396 -6.61 23.60 10.32
C ARG A 396 -6.57 22.30 9.53
N HIS A 397 -7.75 21.79 9.21
CA HIS A 397 -7.91 20.87 8.10
C HIS A 397 -8.07 21.64 6.79
N ALA A 398 -7.75 20.97 5.70
CA ALA A 398 -7.91 21.50 4.37
C ALA A 398 -8.39 20.45 3.38
N LEU A 399 -9.21 20.89 2.43
CA LEU A 399 -9.53 20.19 1.19
C LEU A 399 -8.99 21.04 0.05
N VAL A 400 -8.14 20.46 -0.80
CA VAL A 400 -7.45 21.19 -1.86
C VAL A 400 -7.61 20.50 -3.20
N GLU A 401 -7.77 21.33 -4.23
CA GLU A 401 -7.86 20.89 -5.62
C GLU A 401 -6.69 21.47 -6.43
N PHE A 402 -6.08 20.63 -7.26
CA PHE A 402 -5.06 20.99 -8.24
C PHE A 402 -5.62 20.98 -9.66
N ALA A 403 -5.03 21.80 -10.53
CA ALA A 403 -5.36 21.82 -11.95
C ALA A 403 -5.05 20.47 -12.62
N GLU A 404 -3.90 19.89 -12.29
CA GLU A 404 -3.42 18.61 -12.77
C GLU A 404 -3.25 17.62 -11.61
N PRO A 405 -3.30 16.30 -11.87
CA PRO A 405 -3.03 15.29 -10.85
C PRO A 405 -1.64 15.46 -10.24
N VAL A 406 -1.58 15.53 -8.91
CA VAL A 406 -0.35 15.54 -8.13
C VAL A 406 -0.14 14.16 -7.52
N THR A 407 1.09 13.63 -7.60
CA THR A 407 1.52 12.39 -6.93
C THR A 407 2.02 12.73 -5.53
N GLY A 408 1.47 12.06 -4.51
CA GLY A 408 1.85 12.27 -3.10
C GLY A 408 3.03 11.40 -2.64
N PRO A 409 3.25 11.28 -1.31
CA PRO A 409 2.37 11.75 -0.23
C PRO A 409 2.40 13.26 -0.03
N LEU A 410 1.23 13.92 -0.05
CA LEU A 410 1.15 15.36 0.17
C LEU A 410 1.30 15.70 1.66
N LEU A 411 2.32 16.51 1.97
CA LEU A 411 2.66 17.01 3.30
C LEU A 411 2.78 18.52 3.27
N ALA A 412 2.08 19.23 4.16
CA ALA A 412 2.15 20.69 4.22
C ALA A 412 1.96 21.23 5.65
N GLY A 413 2.58 22.38 5.92
CA GLY A 413 2.55 23.06 7.23
C GLY A 413 3.89 23.00 7.99
N GLY A 414 3.96 23.72 9.10
CA GLY A 414 5.17 23.86 9.91
C GLY A 414 5.60 22.57 10.62
N GLU A 415 4.64 21.72 11.02
CA GLU A 415 4.91 20.43 11.67
C GLU A 415 4.84 19.23 10.69
N ARG A 416 5.01 19.47 9.39
CA ARG A 416 4.90 18.42 8.34
C ARG A 416 5.91 17.27 8.46
N TYR A 417 7.03 17.49 9.14
CA TYR A 417 8.06 16.48 9.41
C TYR A 417 7.83 15.71 10.72
N PHE A 418 6.79 16.07 11.49
CA PHE A 418 6.59 15.60 12.86
C PHE A 418 5.17 15.07 13.10
N GLY A 419 4.60 14.39 12.11
CA GLY A 419 3.35 13.65 12.23
C GLY A 419 2.07 14.45 11.99
N LEU A 420 2.17 15.73 11.66
CA LEU A 420 1.05 16.60 11.30
C LEU A 420 1.11 17.00 9.82
N GLY A 421 0.02 17.56 9.29
CA GLY A 421 -0.02 18.06 7.92
C GLY A 421 -0.02 17.01 6.80
N LEU A 422 -0.34 15.75 7.11
CA LEU A 422 -0.51 14.68 6.13
C LEU A 422 -1.84 14.80 5.40
N PHE A 423 -1.84 14.56 4.09
CA PHE A 423 -3.04 14.51 3.28
C PHE A 423 -3.24 13.13 2.65
N LYS A 424 -4.51 12.82 2.37
CA LYS A 424 -4.95 11.63 1.67
C LYS A 424 -5.54 12.01 0.31
N PRO A 425 -5.17 11.32 -0.78
CA PRO A 425 -5.77 11.55 -2.09
C PRO A 425 -7.22 11.06 -2.08
N LEU A 426 -8.11 11.86 -2.65
CA LEU A 426 -9.51 11.51 -2.87
C LEU A 426 -9.73 11.11 -4.34
N PRO A 427 -10.71 10.24 -4.65
CA PRO A 427 -11.14 10.05 -6.03
C PRO A 427 -11.74 11.36 -6.57
N PHE A 428 -11.23 11.82 -7.72
CA PHE A 428 -11.82 12.94 -8.43
C PHE A 428 -13.00 12.42 -9.25
N ALA A 429 -14.20 12.44 -8.67
CA ALA A 429 -15.41 12.23 -9.45
C ALA A 429 -15.73 13.55 -10.16
N ARG A 430 -15.71 13.58 -11.50
CA ARG A 430 -16.42 14.64 -12.22
C ARG A 430 -17.89 14.48 -11.86
N THR A 431 -18.42 15.36 -11.01
CA THR A 431 -19.86 15.55 -10.98
C THR A 431 -20.25 16.01 -12.38
N GLY A 432 -21.01 15.18 -13.10
CA GLY A 432 -21.53 15.52 -14.41
C GLY A 432 -22.51 16.67 -14.29
N ASN A 433 -21.97 17.89 -14.34
CA ASN A 433 -22.61 19.15 -14.70
C ASN A 433 -21.54 20.22 -14.52
N ASP A 434 -20.72 20.39 -15.56
CA ASP A 434 -20.08 21.65 -15.94
C ASP A 434 -19.80 21.58 -17.44
#